data_AF-A0A7K3DD34-F1
#
_entry.id   AF-A0A7K3DD34-F1
#
_cell.length_a   1.000
_cell.length_b   1.000
_cell.length_c   1.000
_cell.angle_alpha   90.00
_cell.angle_beta   90.00
_cell.angle_gamma   90.00
#
_symmetry.space_group_name_H-M   'P 1'
#
loop_
_entity.id
_entity.type
_entity.pdbx_description
1 polymer ?
#
loop_
_entity_poly.entity_id
_entity_poly.type
_entity_poly.pdbx_seq_one_letter_code
_entity_poly.pdbx_strand_id
1 'polypeptide(L)'
;MAAERGIPAEFLDGFVRIVAEASTTGRRLTRDELDSRRALGERAAEAGHGLRTLVGVHLAAARAHTYDRAATLDGVLTAVEQGVDAFAEGYERAQRLAVRREEAARREFIDDLLHGRSDLGLLAERAERFGLRLSFAHAVAVAQGERS
;
A
#
# COMPACT_ATOMS: atom_id res chain seq x y z
N MET A 1 12.45 14.36 13.63
CA MET A 1 12.74 14.54 12.19
C MET A 1 13.37 13.26 11.66
N ALA A 2 12.58 12.21 11.47
CA ALA A 2 13.07 10.88 11.10
C ALA A 2 12.88 10.66 9.59
N ALA A 3 14.01 10.62 8.88
CA ALA A 3 14.21 10.03 7.56
C ALA A 3 13.28 10.47 6.41
N GLU A 4 13.57 11.62 5.79
CA GLU A 4 13.43 11.76 4.34
C GLU A 4 14.52 10.90 3.67
N ARG A 5 14.36 9.58 3.73
CA ARG A 5 14.96 8.71 2.71
C ARG A 5 14.17 9.02 1.45
N GLY A 6 14.81 9.71 0.51
CA GLY A 6 14.20 10.09 -0.77
C GLY A 6 13.44 8.90 -1.33
N ILE A 7 12.14 9.10 -1.62
CA ILE A 7 11.31 8.06 -2.21
C ILE A 7 12.02 7.56 -3.47
N PRO A 8 12.27 6.25 -3.61
CA PRO A 8 12.89 5.69 -4.79
C PRO A 8 12.19 6.17 -6.07
N ALA A 9 12.97 6.62 -7.05
CA ALA A 9 12.46 7.15 -8.31
C ALA A 9 11.58 6.14 -9.08
N GLU A 10 11.74 4.85 -8.78
CA GLU A 10 10.90 3.78 -9.34
C GLU A 10 9.40 3.99 -9.05
N PHE A 11 9.03 4.66 -7.95
CA PHE A 11 7.61 4.94 -7.65
C PHE A 11 7.01 6.05 -8.50
N LEU A 12 7.84 6.76 -9.29
CA LEU A 12 7.41 7.73 -10.29
C LEU A 12 7.46 7.15 -11.71
N ASP A 13 7.84 5.88 -11.88
CA ASP A 13 8.13 5.31 -13.18
C ASP A 13 6.94 5.44 -14.15
N GLY A 14 7.20 6.05 -15.30
CA GLY A 14 6.21 6.33 -16.34
C GLY A 14 5.18 7.42 -16.01
N PHE A 15 5.10 7.95 -14.78
CA PHE A 15 4.00 8.86 -14.39
C PHE A 15 4.02 10.15 -15.22
N VAL A 16 5.17 10.82 -15.26
CA VAL A 16 5.31 12.09 -16.00
C VAL A 16 5.07 11.91 -17.49
N ARG A 17 5.55 10.79 -18.06
CA ARG A 17 5.33 10.45 -19.48
C ARG A 17 3.85 10.29 -19.80
N ILE A 18 3.12 9.52 -18.97
CA ILE A 18 1.67 9.30 -19.14
C ILE A 18 0.92 10.63 -19.06
N VAL A 19 1.25 11.48 -18.08
CA VAL A 19 0.62 12.81 -17.94
C VAL A 19 0.90 13.66 -19.17
N ALA A 20 2.14 13.70 -19.68
CA ALA A 20 2.50 14.47 -20.86
C ALA A 20 1.76 14.00 -22.13
N GLU A 21 1.69 12.69 -22.36
CA GLU A 21 0.99 12.10 -23.51
C GLU A 21 -0.53 12.35 -23.44
N ALA A 22 -1.14 12.13 -22.26
CA ALA A 22 -2.57 12.31 -22.07
C ALA A 22 -2.99 13.78 -22.18
N SER A 23 -2.20 14.69 -21.60
CA SER A 23 -2.46 16.14 -21.63
C SER A 23 -2.37 16.76 -23.03
N THR A 24 -1.49 16.24 -23.88
CA THR A 24 -1.36 16.69 -25.28
C THR A 24 -2.61 16.35 -26.11
N THR A 25 -3.24 15.22 -25.80
CA THR A 25 -4.39 14.70 -26.57
C THR A 25 -5.74 15.00 -25.91
N GLY A 26 -5.75 15.43 -24.64
CA GLY A 26 -6.95 15.59 -23.82
C GLY A 26 -7.67 14.27 -23.51
N ARG A 27 -7.04 13.12 -23.79
CA ARG A 27 -7.65 11.81 -23.54
C ARG A 27 -7.62 11.46 -22.06
N ARG A 28 -8.49 10.53 -21.66
CA ARG A 28 -8.34 9.83 -20.37
C ARG A 28 -7.17 8.85 -20.43
N LEU A 29 -6.59 8.57 -19.28
CA LEU A 29 -5.64 7.46 -19.11
C LEU A 29 -6.31 6.16 -19.54
N THR A 30 -5.57 5.37 -20.30
CA THR A 30 -5.97 4.04 -20.74
C THR A 30 -6.01 3.10 -19.54
N ARG A 31 -6.70 1.96 -19.72
CA ARG A 31 -6.75 0.92 -18.71
C ARG A 31 -5.35 0.47 -18.27
N ASP A 32 -4.45 0.23 -19.22
CA ASP A 32 -3.10 -0.26 -18.93
C ASP A 32 -2.28 0.79 -18.17
N GLU A 33 -2.45 2.08 -18.49
CA GLU A 33 -1.82 3.17 -17.74
C GLU A 33 -2.31 3.20 -16.30
N LEU A 34 -3.64 3.13 -16.08
CA LEU A 34 -4.24 3.08 -14.74
C LEU A 34 -3.78 1.82 -13.96
N ASP A 35 -3.76 0.66 -14.60
CA ASP A 35 -3.34 -0.59 -13.97
C ASP A 35 -1.84 -0.55 -13.61
N SER A 36 -1.00 0.08 -14.43
CA SER A 36 0.40 0.31 -14.08
C SER A 36 0.56 1.26 -12.88
N ARG A 37 -0.34 2.25 -12.72
CA ARG A 37 -0.33 3.14 -11.55
C ARG A 37 -0.74 2.38 -10.29
N ARG A 38 -1.79 1.56 -10.37
CA ARG A 38 -2.23 0.70 -9.26
C ARG A 38 -1.11 -0.23 -8.80
N ALA A 39 -0.45 -0.91 -9.73
CA ALA A 39 0.65 -1.82 -9.41
C ALA A 39 1.83 -1.10 -8.74
N LEU A 40 2.15 0.13 -9.13
CA LEU A 40 3.14 0.95 -8.45
C LEU A 40 2.70 1.33 -7.03
N GLY A 41 1.42 1.68 -6.84
CA GLY A 41 0.83 1.95 -5.52
C GLY A 41 0.88 0.75 -4.59
N GLU A 42 0.55 -0.44 -5.10
CA GLU A 42 0.63 -1.71 -4.37
C GLU A 42 2.07 -1.96 -3.88
N ARG A 43 3.06 -1.88 -4.78
CA ARG A 43 4.49 -2.03 -4.42
C ARG A 43 4.95 -0.99 -3.40
N ALA A 44 4.48 0.25 -3.51
CA ALA A 44 4.85 1.31 -2.58
C ALA A 44 4.32 1.06 -1.17
N ALA A 45 3.10 0.52 -1.06
CA ALA A 45 2.52 0.09 0.21
C ALA A 45 3.31 -1.08 0.81
N GLU A 46 3.66 -2.07 0.01
CA GLU A 46 4.48 -3.23 0.43
C GLU A 46 5.88 -2.80 0.90
N ALA A 47 6.45 -1.77 0.28
CA ALA A 47 7.73 -1.17 0.68
C ALA A 47 7.63 -0.27 1.94
N GLY A 48 6.43 -0.03 2.47
CA GLY A 48 6.22 0.73 3.71
C GLY A 48 6.37 2.24 3.57
N HIS A 49 6.28 2.79 2.36
CA HIS A 49 6.33 4.25 2.13
C HIS A 49 4.98 4.91 2.46
N GLY A 50 4.99 6.07 3.10
CA GLY A 50 3.75 6.77 3.44
C GLY A 50 3.05 7.40 2.22
N LEU A 51 1.75 7.13 2.05
CA LEU A 51 0.93 7.64 0.93
C LEU A 51 1.04 9.16 0.73
N ARG A 52 0.98 9.94 1.82
CA ARG A 52 1.09 11.41 1.76
C ARG A 52 2.38 11.86 1.08
N THR A 53 3.50 11.22 1.41
CA THR A 53 4.80 11.57 0.84
C THR A 53 4.87 11.14 -0.63
N LEU A 54 4.33 9.97 -0.97
CA LEU A 54 4.23 9.46 -2.34
C LEU A 54 3.40 10.39 -3.24
N VAL A 55 2.24 10.84 -2.78
CA VAL A 55 1.42 11.81 -3.52
C VAL A 55 2.18 13.13 -3.69
N GLY A 56 2.85 13.60 -2.63
CA GLY A 56 3.68 14.80 -2.69
C GLY A 56 4.75 14.76 -3.79
N VAL A 57 5.46 13.64 -3.93
CA VAL A 57 6.48 13.48 -4.98
C VAL A 57 5.89 13.39 -6.38
N HIS A 58 4.71 12.77 -6.55
CA HIS A 58 4.00 12.76 -7.84
C HIS A 58 3.62 14.18 -8.28
N LEU A 59 3.01 14.95 -7.37
CA LEU A 59 2.62 16.33 -7.66
C LEU A 59 3.83 17.22 -7.96
N ALA A 60 4.93 17.04 -7.20
CA ALA A 60 6.18 17.75 -7.45
C ALA A 60 6.77 17.40 -8.83
N ALA A 61 6.77 16.12 -9.21
CA ALA A 61 7.26 15.67 -10.52
C ALA A 61 6.41 16.23 -11.67
N ALA A 62 5.08 16.20 -11.54
CA ALA A 62 4.18 16.79 -12.53
C ALA A 62 4.39 18.31 -12.67
N ARG A 63 4.61 19.02 -11.56
CA ARG A 63 4.86 20.47 -11.57
C ARG A 63 6.21 20.83 -12.19
N ALA A 64 7.24 20.01 -11.98
CA ALA A 64 8.58 20.24 -12.50
C ALA A 64 8.72 19.91 -13.99
N HIS A 65 7.78 19.16 -14.56
CA HIS A 65 7.82 18.77 -15.96
C HIS A 65 7.49 19.93 -16.89
N THR A 66 8.22 20.00 -18.01
CA THR A 66 7.91 20.93 -19.11
C THR A 66 7.03 20.20 -20.11
N TYR A 67 5.77 20.64 -20.21
CA TYR A 67 4.80 20.04 -21.14
C TYR A 67 4.91 20.63 -22.54
N ASP A 68 4.43 19.87 -23.53
CA ASP A 68 4.28 20.36 -24.91
C ASP A 68 3.31 21.56 -24.97
N ARG A 69 3.46 22.44 -25.96
CA ARG A 69 2.57 23.59 -26.16
C ARG A 69 1.13 23.17 -26.44
N ALA A 70 0.90 21.99 -27.00
CA ALA A 70 -0.42 21.44 -27.23
C ALA A 70 -1.10 20.94 -25.95
N ALA A 71 -0.36 20.75 -24.84
CA ALA A 71 -0.95 20.35 -23.57
C ALA A 71 -1.76 21.50 -22.95
N THR A 72 -2.98 21.19 -22.52
CA THR A 72 -3.82 22.14 -21.79
C THR A 72 -3.65 21.95 -20.29
N LEU A 73 -3.81 23.03 -19.50
CA LEU A 73 -3.77 22.94 -18.04
C LEU A 73 -4.81 21.94 -17.51
N ASP A 74 -6.03 21.98 -18.07
CA ASP A 74 -7.11 21.06 -17.71
C ASP A 74 -6.76 19.60 -18.04
N GLY A 75 -6.13 19.36 -19.20
CA GLY A 75 -5.65 18.03 -19.59
C GLY A 75 -4.54 17.51 -18.66
N VAL A 76 -3.61 18.38 -18.26
CA VAL A 76 -2.57 18.03 -17.26
C VAL A 76 -3.21 17.69 -15.92
N LEU A 77 -4.10 18.54 -15.40
CA LEU A 77 -4.76 18.32 -14.11
C LEU A 77 -5.60 17.04 -14.12
N THR A 78 -6.37 16.80 -15.18
CA THR A 78 -7.15 15.57 -15.37
C THR A 78 -6.27 14.33 -15.40
N ALA A 79 -5.14 14.38 -16.11
CA ALA A 79 -4.23 13.24 -16.19
C ALA A 79 -3.49 12.98 -14.86
N VAL A 80 -3.11 14.03 -14.15
CA VAL A 80 -2.53 13.94 -12.80
C VAL A 80 -3.53 13.34 -11.83
N GLU A 81 -4.77 13.81 -11.83
CA GLU A 81 -5.85 13.29 -10.98
C GLU A 81 -6.03 11.78 -11.20
N GLN A 82 -6.22 11.36 -12.46
CA GLN A 82 -6.39 9.94 -12.80
C GLN A 82 -5.18 9.09 -12.40
N GLY A 83 -3.97 9.60 -12.60
CA GLY A 83 -2.75 8.88 -12.27
C GLY A 83 -2.55 8.70 -10.76
N VAL A 84 -2.79 9.77 -9.99
CA VAL A 84 -2.65 9.77 -8.53
C VAL A 84 -3.77 8.97 -7.87
N ASP A 85 -5.01 9.07 -8.36
CA ASP A 85 -6.14 8.29 -7.86
C ASP A 85 -5.92 6.79 -8.06
N ALA A 86 -5.51 6.37 -9.26
CA ALA A 86 -5.20 4.96 -9.52
C ALA A 86 -4.01 4.46 -8.67
N PHE A 87 -3.00 5.30 -8.44
CA PHE A 87 -1.90 4.96 -7.53
C PHE A 87 -2.39 4.77 -6.09
N ALA A 88 -3.20 5.70 -5.58
CA ALA A 88 -3.78 5.62 -4.23
C ALA A 88 -4.68 4.40 -4.07
N GLU A 89 -5.49 4.07 -5.09
CA GLU A 89 -6.36 2.89 -5.10
C GLU A 89 -5.55 1.59 -4.89
N GLY A 90 -4.43 1.44 -5.62
CA GLY A 90 -3.53 0.30 -5.47
C GLY A 90 -2.89 0.24 -4.09
N TYR A 91 -2.42 1.39 -3.59
CA TYR A 91 -1.84 1.51 -2.26
C TYR A 91 -2.81 1.07 -1.15
N GLU A 92 -4.04 1.59 -1.17
CA GLU A 92 -5.06 1.28 -0.17
C GLU A 92 -5.53 -0.17 -0.24
N ARG A 93 -5.56 -0.74 -1.44
CA ARG A 93 -5.87 -2.16 -1.64
C ARG A 93 -4.82 -3.05 -0.97
N ALA A 94 -3.53 -2.77 -1.21
CA ALA A 94 -2.43 -3.51 -0.59
C ALA A 94 -2.43 -3.37 0.93
N GLN A 95 -2.64 -2.17 1.47
CA GLN A 95 -2.78 -1.95 2.92
C GLN A 95 -3.92 -2.75 3.54
N ARG A 96 -5.13 -2.70 2.94
CA ARG A 96 -6.28 -3.48 3.43
C ARG A 96 -6.02 -4.98 3.39
N LEU A 97 -5.35 -5.47 2.34
CA LEU A 97 -4.99 -6.88 2.23
C LEU A 97 -3.95 -7.29 3.27
N ALA A 98 -2.96 -6.43 3.55
CA ALA A 98 -1.96 -6.66 4.59
C ALA A 98 -2.62 -6.79 5.97
N VAL A 99 -3.51 -5.86 6.33
CA VAL A 99 -4.28 -5.90 7.59
C VAL A 99 -5.10 -7.18 7.69
N ARG A 100 -5.82 -7.56 6.64
CA ARG A 100 -6.63 -8.80 6.65
C ARG A 100 -5.77 -10.06 6.79
N ARG A 101 -4.60 -10.11 6.14
CA ARG A 101 -3.65 -11.22 6.27
C ARG A 101 -3.10 -11.32 7.68
N GLU A 102 -2.78 -10.19 8.31
CA GLU A 102 -2.33 -10.14 9.69
C GLU A 102 -3.41 -10.61 10.67
N GLU A 103 -4.65 -10.14 10.51
CA GLU A 103 -5.79 -10.59 11.30
C GLU A 103 -6.04 -12.10 11.16
N ALA A 104 -5.98 -12.62 9.93
CA ALA A 104 -6.14 -14.06 9.67
C ALA A 104 -5.01 -14.88 10.32
N ALA A 105 -3.75 -14.46 10.16
CA ALA A 105 -2.60 -15.13 10.76
C ALA A 105 -2.65 -15.12 12.29
N ARG A 106 -3.17 -14.04 12.90
CA ARG A 106 -3.38 -13.95 14.35
C ARG A 106 -4.49 -14.90 14.82
N ARG A 107 -5.61 -14.98 14.09
CA ARG A 107 -6.72 -15.90 14.43
C ARG A 107 -6.29 -17.36 14.32
N GLU A 108 -5.60 -17.72 13.25
CA GLU A 108 -5.06 -19.07 13.05
C GLU A 108 -4.08 -19.43 14.17
N PHE A 109 -3.17 -18.52 14.54
CA PHE A 109 -2.26 -18.74 15.65
C PHE A 109 -2.99 -18.98 16.98
N ILE A 110 -4.06 -18.22 17.28
CA ILE A 110 -4.88 -18.46 18.46
C ILE A 110 -5.57 -19.83 18.38
N ASP A 111 -6.10 -20.21 17.23
CA ASP A 111 -6.73 -21.52 17.04
C ASP A 111 -5.74 -22.67 17.25
N ASP A 112 -4.52 -22.54 16.74
CA ASP A 112 -3.42 -23.48 16.91
C ASP A 112 -3.03 -23.65 18.38
N LEU A 113 -2.95 -22.54 19.14
CA LEU A 113 -2.69 -22.55 20.58
C LEU A 113 -3.80 -23.26 21.35
N LEU A 114 -5.06 -23.02 21.01
CA LEU A 114 -6.21 -23.58 21.72
C LEU A 114 -6.41 -25.07 21.43
N HIS A 115 -6.10 -25.53 20.22
CA HIS A 115 -6.30 -26.92 19.80
C HIS A 115 -5.05 -27.80 19.92
N GLY A 116 -3.87 -27.23 20.22
CA GLY A 116 -2.62 -27.97 20.36
C GLY A 116 -2.16 -28.66 19.08
N ARG A 117 -2.56 -28.15 17.90
CA ARG A 117 -2.38 -28.81 16.59
C ARG A 117 -1.06 -28.48 15.88
N SER A 118 -0.24 -27.62 16.47
CA SER A 118 0.98 -27.09 15.84
C SER A 118 2.26 -27.45 16.59
N ASP A 119 3.37 -27.54 15.85
CA ASP A 119 4.71 -27.73 16.41
C ASP A 119 5.08 -26.57 17.35
N LEU A 120 5.59 -26.90 18.54
CA LEU A 120 5.87 -25.92 19.60
C LEU A 120 6.95 -24.91 19.19
N GLY A 121 7.89 -25.28 18.33
CA GLY A 121 8.91 -24.36 17.80
C GLY A 121 8.31 -23.34 16.84
N LEU A 122 7.44 -23.78 15.94
CA LEU A 122 6.72 -22.91 15.01
C LEU A 122 5.75 -21.95 15.73
N LEU A 123 5.11 -22.43 16.80
CA LEU A 123 4.26 -21.61 17.67
C LEU A 123 5.06 -20.54 18.42
N ALA A 124 6.27 -20.85 18.90
CA ALA A 124 7.14 -19.90 19.59
C ALA A 124 7.62 -18.78 18.66
N GLU A 125 8.03 -19.10 17.43
CA GLU A 125 8.43 -18.10 16.42
C GLU A 125 7.28 -17.15 16.05
N ARG A 126 6.07 -17.70 15.84
CA ARG A 126 4.87 -16.89 15.56
C ARG A 126 4.46 -16.04 16.77
N ALA A 127 4.61 -16.55 17.98
CA ALA A 127 4.27 -15.82 19.20
C ALA A 127 5.11 -14.55 19.35
N GLU A 128 6.42 -14.63 19.11
CA GLU A 128 7.30 -13.45 19.18
C GLU A 128 6.90 -12.37 18.17
N ARG A 129 6.49 -12.77 16.96
CA ARG A 129 5.96 -11.84 15.94
C ARG A 129 4.71 -11.10 16.40
N PHE A 130 3.89 -11.72 17.24
CA PHE A 130 2.70 -11.10 17.85
C PHE A 130 2.96 -10.46 19.22
N GLY A 131 4.24 -10.36 19.64
CA GLY A 131 4.64 -9.75 20.91
C GLY A 131 4.45 -10.64 22.15
N LEU A 132 4.25 -11.95 21.96
CA LEU A 132 4.09 -12.94 23.02
C LEU A 132 5.40 -13.70 23.21
N ARG A 133 5.87 -13.81 24.45
CA ARG A 133 7.10 -14.56 24.79
C ARG A 133 6.77 -15.82 25.53
N LEU A 134 6.46 -16.92 24.82
CA LEU A 134 6.00 -18.18 25.40
C LEU A 134 6.97 -18.85 26.41
N SER A 135 8.20 -18.35 26.55
CA SER A 135 9.18 -18.77 27.56
C SER A 135 8.83 -18.38 29.01
N PHE A 136 7.85 -17.49 29.20
CA PHE A 136 7.36 -17.08 30.52
C PHE A 136 6.04 -17.75 30.89
N ALA A 137 5.63 -17.68 32.15
CA ALA A 137 4.30 -18.12 32.56
C ALA A 137 3.22 -17.20 31.98
N HIS A 138 2.23 -17.77 31.29
CA HIS A 138 1.06 -17.04 30.76
C HIS A 138 -0.20 -17.56 31.42
N ALA A 139 -1.10 -16.67 31.84
CA ALA A 139 -2.45 -17.02 32.26
C ALA A 139 -3.41 -16.73 31.11
N VAL A 140 -4.26 -17.71 30.76
CA VAL A 140 -5.28 -17.58 29.72
C VAL A 140 -6.65 -17.59 30.39
N ALA A 141 -7.48 -16.61 30.06
CA ALA A 141 -8.88 -16.56 30.47
C ALA A 141 -9.77 -16.67 29.23
N VAL A 142 -10.83 -17.48 29.32
CA VAL A 142 -11.83 -17.67 28.26
C VAL A 142 -13.18 -17.23 28.80
N ALA A 143 -13.90 -16.43 28.02
CA ALA A 143 -15.25 -15.99 28.34
C ALA A 143 -16.20 -16.28 27.16
N GLN A 144 -17.45 -16.61 27.47
CA GLN A 144 -18.50 -16.81 26.48
C GLN A 144 -19.32 -15.52 26.34
N GLY A 145 -19.45 -15.01 25.11
CA GLY A 145 -20.36 -13.90 24.82
C GLY A 145 -21.81 -14.36 24.76
N GLU A 146 -22.76 -13.52 25.18
CA GLU A 146 -24.18 -13.78 24.99
C GLU A 146 -24.51 -13.84 23.49
N ARG A 147 -25.27 -14.86 23.07
CA ARG A 147 -25.72 -15.01 21.68
C ARG A 147 -26.67 -13.86 21.36
N SER A 148 -26.27 -12.96 20.45
CA SER A 148 -27.15 -11.95 19.86
C SER A 148 -27.62 -12.33 18.47
#